data_AF-A0A3M7TK40-F1
#
_entry.id   AF-A0A3M7TK40-F1
#
_cell.length_a   1.000
_cell.length_b   1.000
_cell.length_c   1.000
_cell.angle_alpha   90.00
_cell.angle_beta   90.00
_cell.angle_gamma   90.00
#
_symmetry.space_group_name_H-M   'P 1'
#
loop_
_entity.id
_entity.type
_entity.pdbx_description
1 polymer ?
#
loop_
_entity_poly.entity_id
_entity_poly.type
_entity_poly.pdbx_seq_one_letter_code
_entity_poly.pdbx_strand_id
1 'polypeptide(L)'
;MKKALLYFVLGTILSFLINYFFYSSENIGLDIYYALAFGFAWGIAYYLDTPNFTLPQKLALSFVAMGLLVLIGTLLFNLESAIPSILKFSTVFVAYYLIASFRRSKSLRD
;
A
#
# COMPACT_ATOMS: atom_id res chain seq x y z
N MET A 1 -10.48 -11.98 -0.83
CA MET A 1 -10.46 -11.39 -2.19
C MET A 1 -11.32 -10.12 -2.30
N LYS A 2 -12.67 -10.18 -2.24
CA LYS A 2 -13.53 -8.99 -2.47
C LYS A 2 -13.24 -7.81 -1.53
N LYS A 3 -12.97 -8.06 -0.25
CA LYS A 3 -12.62 -7.03 0.73
C LYS A 3 -11.22 -6.41 0.49
N ALA A 4 -10.25 -7.19 0.00
CA ALA A 4 -8.91 -6.67 -0.34
C ALA A 4 -9.01 -5.66 -1.48
N LEU A 5 -9.80 -5.98 -2.52
CA LEU A 5 -10.09 -5.07 -3.62
C LEU A 5 -10.83 -3.81 -3.13
N LEU A 6 -11.76 -3.95 -2.19
CA LEU A 6 -12.43 -2.80 -1.58
C LEU A 6 -11.45 -1.88 -0.86
N TYR A 7 -10.55 -2.42 -0.03
CA TYR A 7 -9.53 -1.62 0.66
C TYR A 7 -8.52 -1.00 -0.32
N PHE A 8 -8.20 -1.69 -1.40
CA PHE A 8 -7.41 -1.14 -2.51
C PHE A 8 -8.09 0.09 -3.10
N VAL A 9 -9.33 -0.07 -3.58
CA VAL A 9 -10.09 1.01 -4.22
C VAL A 9 -10.31 2.18 -3.26
N LEU A 10 -10.70 1.92 -2.02
CA LEU A 10 -10.90 2.96 -1.00
C LEU A 10 -9.60 3.70 -0.70
N GLY A 11 -8.49 2.97 -0.51
CA GLY A 11 -7.18 3.57 -0.27
C GLY A 11 -6.71 4.43 -1.45
N THR A 12 -6.91 3.95 -2.68
CA THR A 12 -6.57 4.71 -3.89
C THR A 12 -7.42 5.96 -4.03
N ILE A 13 -8.74 5.86 -3.91
CA ILE A 13 -9.64 7.02 -4.03
C ILE A 13 -9.31 8.04 -2.94
N LEU A 14 -9.19 7.61 -1.68
CA LEU A 14 -8.88 8.52 -0.58
C LEU A 14 -7.54 9.23 -0.78
N SER A 15 -6.51 8.47 -1.15
CA SER A 15 -5.18 9.06 -1.40
C SER A 15 -5.23 10.02 -2.58
N PHE A 16 -5.89 9.65 -3.69
CA PHE A 16 -6.03 10.53 -4.85
C PHE A 16 -6.73 11.84 -4.49
N LEU A 17 -7.85 11.78 -3.76
CA LEU A 17 -8.57 12.97 -3.30
C LEU A 17 -7.68 13.87 -2.42
N ILE A 18 -6.92 13.28 -1.49
CA ILE A 18 -6.01 14.05 -0.65
C ILE A 18 -4.92 14.75 -1.48
N ASN A 19 -4.26 14.04 -2.40
CA ASN A 19 -3.21 14.66 -3.21
C ASN A 19 -3.79 15.73 -4.16
N TYR A 20 -4.95 15.45 -4.78
CA TYR A 20 -5.63 16.37 -5.70
C TYR A 20 -6.06 17.68 -5.03
N PHE A 21 -6.69 17.62 -3.85
CA PHE A 21 -7.18 18.82 -3.17
C PHE A 21 -6.11 19.57 -2.38
N PHE A 22 -5.10 18.89 -1.81
CA PHE A 22 -4.17 19.52 -0.85
C PHE A 22 -2.74 19.69 -1.36
N TYR A 23 -2.28 18.87 -2.30
CA TYR A 23 -0.86 18.82 -2.66
C TYR A 23 -0.55 19.19 -4.12
N SER A 24 -1.58 19.39 -4.97
CA SER A 24 -1.49 19.86 -6.38
C SER A 24 -0.11 19.66 -6.98
N SER A 25 0.23 18.41 -7.32
CA SER A 25 1.51 18.16 -7.97
C SER A 25 1.47 18.66 -9.41
N GLU A 26 2.60 19.13 -9.93
CA GLU A 26 2.74 19.52 -11.33
C GLU A 26 2.50 18.34 -12.31
N ASN A 27 2.44 17.09 -11.81
CA ASN A 27 2.28 15.88 -12.61
C ASN A 27 1.18 14.96 -12.05
N ILE A 28 -0.02 15.10 -12.60
CA ILE A 28 -1.18 14.26 -12.27
C ILE A 28 -0.88 12.75 -12.39
N GLY A 29 0.00 12.35 -13.31
CA GLY A 29 0.41 10.96 -13.46
C GLY A 29 1.13 10.41 -12.22
N LEU A 30 1.97 11.24 -11.59
CA LEU A 30 2.65 10.90 -10.33
C LEU A 30 1.66 10.81 -9.17
N ASP A 31 0.65 11.69 -9.11
CA ASP A 31 -0.39 11.64 -8.09
C ASP A 31 -1.23 10.36 -8.19
N ILE A 32 -1.61 9.96 -9.41
CA ILE A 32 -2.30 8.70 -9.66
C ILE A 32 -1.42 7.52 -9.25
N TYR A 33 -0.14 7.53 -9.63
CA TYR A 33 0.81 6.49 -9.26
C TYR A 33 0.96 6.36 -7.74
N TYR A 34 1.09 7.47 -7.01
CA TYR A 34 1.17 7.46 -5.56
C TYR A 34 -0.13 7.03 -4.89
N ALA A 35 -1.28 7.41 -5.43
CA ALA A 35 -2.57 6.94 -4.95
C ALA A 35 -2.73 5.43 -5.16
N LEU A 36 -2.28 4.91 -6.30
CA LEU A 36 -2.25 3.48 -6.59
C LEU A 36 -1.32 2.75 -5.62
N ALA A 37 -0.11 3.25 -5.37
CA ALA A 37 0.82 2.67 -4.41
C ALA A 37 0.21 2.61 -2.98
N PHE A 38 -0.48 3.67 -2.57
CA PHE A 38 -1.15 3.74 -1.27
C PHE A 38 -2.31 2.75 -1.15
N GLY A 39 -3.18 2.68 -2.16
CA GLY A 39 -4.26 1.68 -2.19
C GLY A 39 -3.72 0.26 -2.28
N PHE A 40 -2.68 0.03 -3.08
CA PHE A 40 -2.03 -1.27 -3.21
C PHE A 40 -1.51 -1.78 -1.87
N ALA A 41 -0.93 -0.90 -1.07
CA ALA A 41 -0.51 -1.22 0.29
C ALA A 41 -1.67 -1.68 1.19
N TRP A 42 -2.83 -0.99 1.17
CA TRP A 42 -4.02 -1.40 1.92
C TRP A 42 -4.56 -2.74 1.45
N GLY A 43 -4.63 -2.95 0.13
CA GLY A 43 -5.09 -4.20 -0.47
C GLY A 43 -4.21 -5.38 -0.09
N ILE A 44 -2.88 -5.20 -0.18
CA ILE A 44 -1.89 -6.23 0.20
C ILE A 44 -1.90 -6.48 1.69
N ALA A 45 -1.89 -5.45 2.53
CA ALA A 45 -1.89 -5.60 3.97
C ALA A 45 -3.10 -6.43 4.43
N TYR A 46 -4.30 -6.12 3.91
CA TYR A 46 -5.49 -6.91 4.19
C TYR A 46 -5.44 -8.33 3.61
N TYR A 47 -4.89 -8.52 2.41
CA TYR A 47 -4.78 -9.84 1.80
C TYR A 47 -3.84 -10.76 2.60
N LEU A 48 -2.72 -10.23 3.06
CA LEU A 48 -1.72 -10.93 3.85
C LEU A 48 -2.13 -11.11 5.32
N ASP A 49 -3.12 -10.35 5.80
CA ASP A 49 -3.71 -10.48 7.13
C ASP A 49 -4.69 -11.67 7.23
N THR A 50 -4.21 -12.85 6.86
CA THR A 50 -4.89 -14.14 7.03
C THR A 50 -3.96 -15.17 7.68
N PRO A 51 -4.50 -16.19 8.37
CA PRO A 51 -3.69 -17.22 9.03
C PRO A 51 -2.95 -18.14 8.03
N ASN A 52 -3.29 -18.09 6.74
CA ASN A 52 -2.68 -18.90 5.70
C ASN A 52 -1.25 -18.48 5.35
N PHE A 53 -0.83 -17.27 5.74
CA PHE A 53 0.51 -16.75 5.47
C PHE A 53 1.33 -16.69 6.75
N THR A 54 2.52 -17.27 6.71
CA THR A 54 3.50 -17.13 7.79
C THR A 54 4.12 -15.73 7.79
N LEU A 55 4.68 -15.29 8.92
CA LEU A 55 5.31 -13.98 9.03
C LEU A 55 6.39 -13.74 7.94
N PRO A 56 7.32 -14.67 7.65
CA PRO A 56 8.29 -14.50 6.58
C PRO A 56 7.63 -14.34 5.20
N GLN A 57 6.55 -15.07 4.92
CA GLN A 57 5.81 -14.94 3.65
C GLN A 57 5.14 -13.57 3.52
N LYS A 58 4.55 -13.05 4.61
CA LYS A 58 3.96 -11.70 4.62
C LYS A 58 5.01 -10.64 4.31
N LEU A 59 6.18 -10.73 4.94
CA LEU A 59 7.28 -9.80 4.71
C LEU A 59 7.83 -9.92 3.28
N ALA A 60 8.12 -11.13 2.80
CA ALA A 60 8.66 -11.35 1.46
C ALA A 60 7.70 -10.83 0.37
N LEU A 61 6.40 -11.14 0.46
CA LEU A 61 5.41 -10.66 -0.49
C LEU A 61 5.27 -9.12 -0.47
N SER A 62 5.42 -8.51 0.71
CA SER A 62 5.39 -7.05 0.85
C SER A 62 6.62 -6.40 0.21
N PHE A 63 7.81 -6.98 0.40
CA PHE A 63 9.03 -6.50 -0.27
C PHE A 63 8.96 -6.68 -1.79
N VAL A 64 8.41 -7.80 -2.28
CA VAL A 64 8.19 -8.01 -3.72
C VAL A 64 7.24 -6.95 -4.28
N ALA A 65 6.14 -6.67 -3.57
CA ALA A 65 5.20 -5.63 -3.96
C ALA A 65 5.84 -4.23 -4.00
N MET A 66 6.66 -3.89 -3.00
CA MET A 66 7.42 -2.64 -2.97
C MET A 66 8.43 -2.57 -4.12
N GLY A 67 9.17 -3.65 -4.39
CA GLY A 67 10.10 -3.73 -5.51
C GLY A 67 9.41 -3.56 -6.86
N LEU A 68 8.23 -4.16 -7.04
CA LEU A 68 7.40 -3.97 -8.25
C LEU A 68 6.94 -2.53 -8.40
N LEU A 69 6.50 -1.88 -7.32
CA LEU A 69 6.15 -0.46 -7.37
C LEU A 69 7.35 0.38 -7.82
N VAL A 70 8.52 0.21 -7.20
CA VAL A 70 9.73 0.96 -7.55
C VAL A 70 10.12 0.72 -9.01
N LEU A 71 10.07 -0.52 -9.48
CA LEU A 71 10.38 -0.86 -10.87
C LEU A 71 9.42 -0.14 -11.83
N ILE A 72 8.11 -0.22 -11.57
CA ILE A 72 7.08 0.44 -12.39
C ILE A 72 7.25 1.97 -12.35
N GLY A 73 7.44 2.56 -11.17
CA GLY A 73 7.64 3.99 -11.01
C GLY A 73 8.91 4.49 -11.71
N THR A 74 9.98 3.69 -11.69
CA THR A 74 11.24 4.02 -12.37
C THR A 74 11.06 3.97 -13.89
N LEU A 75 10.32 3.00 -14.42
CA LEU A 75 10.06 2.87 -15.86
C LEU A 75 9.11 3.96 -16.40
N LEU A 76 8.16 4.42 -15.59
CA LEU A 76 7.16 5.42 -16.01
C LEU A 76 7.59 6.87 -15.77
N PHE A 77 8.40 7.13 -14.74
CA PHE A 77 8.79 8.47 -14.34
C PHE A 77 10.32 8.60 -14.26
N ASN A 78 10.89 8.24 -13.11
CA ASN A 78 12.32 8.21 -12.79
C ASN A 78 12.50 7.55 -11.42
N LEU A 79 13.71 7.09 -11.09
CA LEU A 79 14.00 6.43 -9.82
C LEU A 79 13.69 7.32 -8.61
N GLU A 80 14.05 8.60 -8.68
CA GLU A 80 13.82 9.58 -7.60
C GLU A 80 12.34 9.70 -7.25
N SER A 81 11.48 9.77 -8.28
CA SER A 81 10.03 9.86 -8.10
C SER A 81 9.41 8.53 -7.66
N ALA A 82 10.10 7.40 -7.87
CA ALA A 82 9.63 6.09 -7.42
C ALA A 82 9.86 5.88 -5.91
N ILE A 83 10.91 6.46 -5.32
CA ILE A 83 11.25 6.29 -3.89
C ILE A 83 10.09 6.67 -2.95
N PRO A 84 9.37 7.80 -3.13
CA PRO A 84 8.22 8.16 -2.29
C PRO A 84 7.11 7.10 -2.25
N SER A 85 6.95 6.27 -3.29
CA SER A 85 5.95 5.18 -3.27
C SER A 85 6.27 4.12 -2.22
N ILE A 86 7.56 3.85 -1.96
CA ILE A 86 8.02 2.93 -0.91
C ILE A 86 7.59 3.46 0.46
N LEU A 87 7.77 4.76 0.68
CA LEU A 87 7.39 5.41 1.93
C LEU A 87 5.88 5.35 2.13
N LYS A 88 5.09 5.74 1.12
CA LYS A 88 3.62 5.66 1.19
C LYS A 88 3.13 4.23 1.44
N PHE A 89 3.73 3.25 0.76
CA PHE A 89 3.40 1.84 0.97
C PHE A 89 3.73 1.38 2.40
N SER A 90 4.94 1.68 2.88
CA SER A 90 5.41 1.28 4.20
C SER A 90 4.57 1.89 5.31
N THR A 91 4.22 3.18 5.21
CA THR A 91 3.36 3.87 6.18
C THR A 91 2.00 3.20 6.29
N VAL A 92 1.37 2.86 5.16
CA VAL A 92 0.09 2.16 5.15
C VAL A 92 0.20 0.78 5.77
N PHE A 93 1.25 0.03 5.40
CA PHE A 93 1.47 -1.30 5.93
C PHE A 93 1.62 -1.26 7.45
N VAL A 94 2.50 -0.39 7.98
CA VAL A 94 2.67 -0.19 9.42
C VAL A 94 1.36 0.24 10.09
N ALA A 95 0.63 1.21 9.52
CA ALA A 95 -0.64 1.67 10.06
C ALA A 95 -1.68 0.54 10.12
N TYR A 96 -1.78 -0.29 9.08
CA TYR A 96 -2.68 -1.43 9.05
C TYR A 96 -2.39 -2.39 10.21
N TYR A 97 -1.15 -2.84 10.34
CA TYR A 97 -0.79 -3.83 11.37
C TYR A 97 -0.86 -3.24 12.77
N LEU A 98 -0.57 -1.95 12.93
CA LEU A 98 -0.77 -1.24 14.19
C LEU A 98 -2.26 -1.23 14.58
N ILE A 99 -3.15 -0.85 13.66
CA ILE A 99 -4.61 -0.90 13.90
C ILE A 99 -5.08 -2.34 14.16
N ALA A 100 -4.55 -3.31 13.42
CA ALA A 100 -4.88 -4.73 13.59
C ALA A 100 -4.43 -5.25 14.95
N SER A 101 -3.29 -4.79 15.48
CA SER A 101 -2.77 -5.21 16.79
C SER A 101 -3.70 -4.84 17.95
N PHE A 102 -4.51 -3.77 17.81
CA PHE A 102 -5.51 -3.37 18.80
C PHE A 102 -6.83 -4.14 18.68
N ARG A 103 -7.07 -4.88 17.59
CA ARG A 103 -8.30 -5.66 17.44
C ARG A 103 -8.20 -6.95 18.25
N ARG A 104 -9.12 -7.14 19.20
CA ARG A 104 -9.26 -8.35 20.04
C ARG A 104 -9.54 -9.63 19.25
N SER A 105 -9.93 -9.55 17.98
CA SER A 105 -10.16 -10.71 17.12
C SER A 105 -8.84 -11.28 16.62
N LYS A 106 -8.42 -12.38 17.25
CA LYS A 106 -7.25 -13.19 16.94
C LYS A 106 -7.00 -13.39 15.43
N SER A 107 -5.78 -13.07 15.00
CA SER A 107 -5.09 -13.81 13.92
C SER A 107 -3.64 -14.16 14.28
N LEU A 108 -3.12 -13.63 15.40
CA LEU A 108 -1.72 -13.83 15.85
C LEU A 108 -1.63 -14.55 17.21
N ARG A 109 -2.76 -15.02 17.75
CA ARG A 109 -2.82 -15.87 18.96
C ARG A 109 -3.27 -17.26 18.55
N ASP A 110 -2.45 -17.96 17.81
CA ASP A 110 -2.37 -19.42 17.90
C ASP A 110 -0.91 -19.78 18.14
#